data_AF-A0A3B9SSD1-F1
#
_entry.id   AF-A0A3B9SSD1-F1
#
_cell.length_a   1.000
_cell.length_b   1.000
_cell.length_c   1.000
_cell.angle_alpha   90.00
_cell.angle_beta   90.00
_cell.angle_gamma   90.00
#
_symmetry.space_group_name_H-M   'P 1'
#
loop_
_entity.id
_entity.type
_entity.pdbx_description
1 polymer ?
#
loop_
_entity_poly.entity_id
_entity_poly.type
_entity_poly.pdbx_seq_one_letter_code
_entity_poly.pdbx_strand_id
1 'polypeptide(L)'
;MENQLFIALITYCLLALLKLEANYCGPLLTIKRVLCTCLYASFESSFVQMLCRKPMRESKGRRKVDYDIIYHMTVKQFVDGESEHLDDLTYDPLVL
;
A
#
# COMPACT_ATOMS: atom_id res chain seq x y z
N MET A 1 -13.43 -21.32 16.70
CA MET A 1 -12.91 -19.95 16.86
C MET A 1 -11.63 -19.88 17.69
N GLU A 2 -11.44 -20.73 18.69
CA GLU A 2 -10.23 -20.72 19.56
C GLU A 2 -8.90 -20.80 18.79
N ASN A 3 -8.83 -21.64 17.75
CA ASN A 3 -7.62 -21.80 16.94
C ASN A 3 -7.16 -20.49 16.26
N GLN A 4 -8.07 -19.58 15.91
CA GLN A 4 -7.70 -18.32 15.24
C GLN A 4 -6.92 -17.39 16.17
N LEU A 5 -7.28 -17.37 17.47
CA LEU A 5 -6.58 -16.58 18.46
C LEU A 5 -5.16 -17.13 18.68
N PHE A 6 -5.02 -18.45 18.81
CA PHE A 6 -3.72 -19.09 18.94
C PHE A 6 -2.85 -18.88 17.70
N ILE A 7 -3.40 -19.01 16.50
CA ILE A 7 -2.69 -18.72 15.25
C ILE A 7 -2.23 -17.26 15.20
N ALA A 8 -3.09 -16.31 15.59
CA ALA A 8 -2.73 -14.90 15.63
C ALA A 8 -1.60 -14.62 16.62
N LEU A 9 -1.67 -15.22 17.81
CA LEU A 9 -0.63 -15.09 18.85
C LEU A 9 0.70 -15.67 18.38
N ILE A 10 0.70 -16.89 17.84
CA ILE A 10 1.91 -17.53 17.29
C ILE A 10 2.51 -16.65 16.19
N THR A 11 1.68 -16.19 15.26
CA THR A 11 2.12 -15.32 14.15
C THR A 11 2.75 -14.03 14.68
N TYR A 12 2.13 -13.41 15.68
CA TYR A 12 2.66 -12.21 16.31
C TYR A 12 4.03 -12.46 16.97
N CYS A 13 4.14 -13.51 17.79
CA CYS A 13 5.38 -13.87 18.46
C CYS A 13 6.51 -14.13 17.45
N LEU A 14 6.23 -14.88 16.38
CA LEU A 14 7.22 -15.16 15.33
C LEU A 14 7.66 -13.88 14.60
N LEU A 15 6.73 -12.99 14.25
CA LEU A 15 7.07 -11.71 13.62
C LEU A 15 7.87 -10.80 14.56
N ALA A 16 7.61 -10.83 15.87
CA ALA A 16 8.35 -10.07 16.86
C ALA A 16 9.78 -10.59 17.04
N LEU A 17 9.98 -11.91 17.05
CA LEU A 17 11.31 -12.53 17.05
C LEU A 17 12.07 -12.17 15.77
N LEU A 18 11.42 -12.27 14.61
CA LEU A 18 12.03 -11.91 13.33
C LEU A 18 12.42 -10.43 13.27
N LYS A 19 11.63 -9.55 13.92
CA LYS A 19 11.94 -8.12 14.06
C LYS A 19 13.22 -7.90 14.86
N LEU A 20 13.40 -8.65 15.95
CA LEU A 20 14.58 -8.59 16.81
C LEU A 20 15.83 -9.07 16.06
N GLU A 21 15.74 -10.22 15.40
CA GLU A 21 16.82 -10.82 14.59
C GLU A 21 17.27 -9.90 13.45
N ALA A 22 16.32 -9.33 12.70
CA ALA A 22 16.63 -8.41 11.60
C ALA A 22 17.01 -6.98 12.07
N ASN A 23 17.04 -6.73 13.39
CA ASN A 23 17.28 -5.42 14.01
C ASN A 23 16.46 -4.29 13.36
N TYR A 24 15.18 -4.58 13.07
CA TYR A 24 14.31 -3.66 12.34
C TYR A 24 13.41 -2.89 13.31
N CYS A 25 13.36 -1.55 13.21
CA CYS A 25 12.53 -0.75 14.11
C CYS A 25 11.07 -0.55 13.64
N GLY A 26 10.73 -0.89 12.40
CA GLY A 26 9.43 -0.56 11.79
C GLY A 26 8.26 -1.49 12.14
N PRO A 27 7.12 -1.35 11.42
CA PRO A 27 5.90 -2.12 11.68
C PRO A 27 6.01 -3.61 11.32
N LEU A 28 5.35 -4.49 12.09
CA LEU A 28 5.28 -5.93 11.81
C LEU A 28 4.59 -6.25 10.48
N LEU A 29 3.69 -5.38 10.02
CA LEU A 29 3.05 -5.53 8.72
C LEU A 29 4.07 -5.47 7.57
N THR A 30 5.08 -4.60 7.68
CA THR A 30 6.15 -4.50 6.68
C THR A 30 6.97 -5.78 6.64
N ILE A 31 7.35 -6.30 7.81
CA ILE A 31 8.04 -7.59 7.96
C ILE A 31 7.24 -8.71 7.29
N LYS A 32 5.94 -8.82 7.60
CA LYS A 32 5.06 -9.84 7.00
C LYS A 32 5.01 -9.73 5.47
N ARG A 33 4.89 -8.52 4.92
CA ARG A 33 4.85 -8.29 3.46
C ARG A 33 6.16 -8.72 2.80
N VAL A 34 7.29 -8.31 3.36
CA VAL A 34 8.62 -8.66 2.84
C VAL A 34 8.88 -10.17 2.99
N LEU A 35 8.41 -10.78 4.08
CA LEU A 35 8.51 -12.23 4.29
C LEU A 35 7.76 -13.00 3.21
N CYS A 36 6.55 -12.57 2.85
CA CYS A 36 5.79 -13.20 1.76
C CYS A 36 6.51 -13.07 0.40
N THR A 37 7.22 -11.97 0.15
CA THR A 37 7.97 -11.80 -1.11
C THR A 37 9.30 -12.55 -1.13
N CYS A 38 9.90 -12.81 0.03
CA CYS A 38 11.22 -13.43 0.17
C CYS A 38 11.17 -14.86 0.74
N LEU A 39 10.01 -15.52 0.69
CA LEU A 39 9.74 -16.78 1.41
C LEU A 39 10.71 -17.92 1.04
N TYR A 40 11.22 -17.90 -0.19
CA TYR A 40 12.19 -18.88 -0.72
C TYR A 40 13.57 -18.26 -0.98
N ALA A 41 13.82 -17.06 -0.49
CA ALA A 41 15.06 -16.33 -0.70
C ALA A 41 15.95 -16.38 0.56
N SER A 42 17.21 -15.98 0.39
CA SER A 42 18.17 -15.91 1.50
C SER A 42 17.76 -14.83 2.52
N PHE A 43 17.88 -15.17 3.80
CA PHE A 43 17.56 -14.26 4.90
C PHE A 43 18.39 -12.96 4.84
N GLU A 44 19.72 -13.08 4.82
CA GLU A 44 20.63 -11.92 4.84
C GLU A 44 20.55 -11.09 3.54
N SER A 45 20.81 -11.75 2.41
CA SER A 45 21.00 -11.04 1.14
C SER A 45 19.71 -10.53 0.51
N SER A 46 18.56 -11.13 0.82
CA SER A 46 17.28 -10.75 0.21
C SER A 46 16.33 -10.14 1.24
N PHE A 47 16.01 -10.87 2.31
CA PHE A 47 15.00 -10.43 3.27
C PHE A 47 15.45 -9.19 4.06
N VAL A 48 16.61 -9.23 4.73
CA VAL A 48 17.13 -8.11 5.53
C VAL A 48 17.41 -6.90 4.64
N GLN A 49 18.02 -7.10 3.47
CA GLN A 49 18.29 -6.02 2.52
C GLN A 49 17.00 -5.33 2.05
N MET A 50 15.96 -6.09 1.72
CA MET A 50 14.68 -5.54 1.28
C MET A 50 13.93 -4.83 2.42
N LEU A 51 14.03 -5.38 3.64
CA LEU A 51 13.39 -4.82 4.83
C LEU A 51 13.97 -3.45 5.22
N CYS A 52 15.29 -3.30 5.11
CA CYS A 52 16.01 -2.06 5.43
C CYS A 52 16.09 -1.07 4.25
N ARG A 53 15.58 -1.45 3.08
CA ARG A 53 15.61 -0.62 1.87
C ARG A 53 14.72 0.61 2.04
N LYS A 54 15.26 1.79 1.73
CA LYS A 54 14.45 3.02 1.65
C LYS A 54 13.44 2.92 0.50
N PRO A 55 12.19 3.37 0.70
CA PRO A 55 11.20 3.38 -0.37
C PRO A 55 11.70 4.26 -1.52
N MET A 56 11.65 3.70 -2.74
CA MET A 56 12.12 4.40 -3.95
C MET A 56 11.08 5.40 -4.47
N ARG A 57 9.82 5.26 -4.06
CA ARG A 57 8.71 6.13 -4.42
C ARG A 57 7.96 6.55 -3.16
N GLU A 58 7.80 7.85 -3.00
CA GLU A 58 6.84 8.41 -2.06
C GLU A 58 5.51 8.56 -2.81
N SER A 59 4.49 7.80 -2.41
CA SER A 59 3.13 8.08 -2.83
C SER A 59 2.53 9.05 -1.82
N LYS A 60 1.63 9.94 -2.26
CA LYS A 60 0.89 10.82 -1.34
C LYS A 60 -0.14 10.06 -0.48
N GLY A 61 -0.14 8.73 -0.52
CA GLY A 61 -1.10 7.87 0.16
C GLY A 61 -2.53 8.07 -0.32
N ARG A 62 -3.49 7.55 0.46
CA ARG A 62 -4.90 7.84 0.28
C ARG A 62 -5.13 9.32 0.61
N ARG A 63 -5.49 10.12 -0.39
CA ARG A 63 -5.85 11.53 -0.20
C ARG A 63 -7.36 11.67 -0.13
N LYS A 64 -7.82 12.60 0.70
CA LYS A 64 -9.20 13.10 0.58
C LYS A 64 -9.32 13.78 -0.78
N VAL A 65 -10.35 13.43 -1.53
CA VAL A 65 -10.66 14.07 -2.80
C VAL A 65 -11.06 15.52 -2.52
N ASP A 66 -10.40 16.46 -3.19
CA ASP A 66 -10.75 17.87 -3.12
C ASP A 66 -11.79 18.16 -4.21
N TYR A 67 -13.05 18.18 -3.81
CA TYR A 67 -14.17 18.35 -4.72
C TYR A 67 -14.23 19.77 -5.31
N ASP A 68 -13.72 20.78 -4.60
CA ASP A 68 -13.73 22.17 -5.09
C ASP A 68 -12.74 22.32 -6.25
N ILE A 69 -11.55 21.71 -6.13
CA ILE A 69 -10.58 21.68 -7.24
C ILE A 69 -11.16 20.94 -8.44
N ILE A 70 -11.78 19.77 -8.22
CA ILE A 70 -12.39 19.00 -9.31
C ILE A 70 -13.47 19.83 -10.01
N TYR A 71 -14.37 20.45 -9.25
CA TYR A 71 -15.43 21.29 -9.79
C TYR A 71 -14.89 22.42 -10.68
N HIS A 72 -13.91 23.19 -10.17
CA HIS A 72 -13.31 24.27 -10.95
C HIS A 72 -12.59 23.78 -12.22
N MET A 73 -11.95 22.62 -12.16
CA MET A 73 -11.32 22.01 -13.33
C MET A 73 -12.36 21.56 -14.37
N THR A 74 -13.46 20.95 -13.92
CA THR A 74 -14.57 20.54 -14.80
C THR A 74 -15.23 21.74 -15.47
N VAL A 75 -15.49 22.82 -14.73
CA VAL A 75 -16.05 24.07 -15.29
C VAL A 75 -15.11 24.64 -16.35
N LYS A 76 -13.79 24.64 -16.09
CA LYS A 76 -12.81 25.11 -17.06
C LYS A 76 -12.82 24.27 -18.34
N GLN A 77 -12.81 22.95 -18.24
CA GLN A 77 -12.87 22.05 -19.40
C GLN A 77 -14.12 22.28 -20.25
N PHE A 78 -15.26 22.53 -19.61
CA PHE A 78 -16.50 22.87 -20.30
C PHE A 78 -16.37 24.19 -21.08
N VAL A 79 -15.80 25.22 -20.46
CA VAL A 79 -15.57 26.53 -21.10
C VAL A 79 -14.57 26.42 -22.26
N ASP A 80 -13.54 25.59 -22.11
CA ASP A 80 -12.51 25.36 -23.11
C ASP A 80 -12.99 24.45 -24.27
N GLY A 81 -14.21 23.89 -24.18
CA GLY A 81 -14.81 23.03 -25.21
C GLY A 81 -14.35 21.57 -25.17
N GLU A 82 -13.58 21.18 -24.14
CA GLU A 82 -13.13 19.81 -23.89
C GLU A 82 -14.16 19.06 -23.02
N SER A 83 -15.42 19.03 -23.43
CA SER A 83 -16.51 18.46 -22.61
C SER A 83 -17.09 17.15 -23.13
N GLU A 84 -16.64 16.65 -24.29
CA GLU A 84 -17.22 15.46 -24.94
C GLU A 84 -17.17 14.22 -24.04
N HIS A 85 -16.13 14.07 -23.22
CA HIS A 85 -16.00 12.97 -22.26
C HIS A 85 -16.85 13.13 -20.99
N LEU A 86 -17.40 14.33 -20.72
CA LEU A 86 -18.23 14.56 -19.54
C LEU A 86 -19.64 13.96 -19.69
N ASP A 87 -20.11 13.80 -20.94
CA ASP A 87 -21.39 13.19 -21.27
C ASP A 87 -21.27 11.69 -21.60
N ASP A 88 -20.06 11.13 -21.52
CA ASP A 88 -19.82 9.72 -21.81
C ASP A 88 -20.43 8.82 -20.70
N LEU A 89 -21.38 7.99 -21.10
CA LEU A 89 -22.04 7.01 -20.24
C LEU A 89 -21.30 5.65 -20.23
N THR A 90 -20.20 5.55 -20.97
CA THR A 90 -19.35 4.36 -20.97
C THR A 90 -18.74 4.21 -19.57
N TYR A 91 -19.17 3.17 -18.87
CA TYR A 91 -18.65 2.87 -17.54
C TYR A 91 -17.17 2.47 -17.65
N ASP A 92 -16.27 3.36 -17.22
CA ASP A 92 -14.88 3.01 -16.95
C ASP A 92 -14.79 2.40 -15.54
N PRO A 93 -14.44 1.11 -15.38
CA PRO A 93 -14.38 0.44 -14.09
C PRO A 93 -13.28 0.97 -13.15
N LEU A 94 -12.58 2.05 -13.48
CA LEU A 94 -11.62 2.72 -12.61
C LEU A 94 -12.33 3.63 -11.59
N VAL A 95 -12.92 3.04 -10.56
CA VAL A 95 -13.31 3.75 -9.34
C VAL A 95 -12.15 3.71 -8.33
N LEU A 96 -11.75 4.89 -7.85
CA LEU A 96 -10.73 5.19 -6.83
C LEU A 96 -10.83 4.36 -5.54
#